data_AF-A0A381ZYC5-F1
#
_entry.id   AF-A0A381ZYC5-F1
#
_cell.length_a   1.000
_cell.length_b   1.000
_cell.length_c   1.000
_cell.angle_alpha   90.00
_cell.angle_beta   90.00
_cell.angle_gamma   90.00
#
_symmetry.space_group_name_H-M   'P 1'
#
loop_
_entity.id
_entity.type
_entity.pdbx_description
1 polymer ?
#
loop_
_entity_poly.entity_id
_entity_poly.type
_entity_poly.pdbx_seq_one_letter_code
_entity_poly.pdbx_strand_id
1 'polypeptide(L)'
;MIDRYTTPEMAKIWSDENKYETWKTVEIAVTQVLTDRGEVPREALQIIKEKASFSVDRILEIERTTHHDVIAFLTNMAENIGPESRFIHMGMTSSDLLDTSLALLCKEAGGLILEKAKIFQQVLREKAVVYRESFQIGRSHGVHAEPITFGLKLALWSEEIGRHVERWDRAIESISTGKISGAVGTYQHLDPEVEEEVCKCLKLKPASVSNQVVQRDHHAEYLTTLANMGASLEKISVEIRHLQRTEVLETEEYFNKG
;
A
#
# COMPACT_ATOMS: atom_id res chain seq x y z
N MET A 1 15.24 0.11 0.07
CA MET A 1 14.81 -1.26 0.44
C MET A 1 16.02 -2.02 0.96
N ILE A 2 15.83 -3.03 1.83
CA ILE A 2 16.91 -3.95 2.19
C ILE A 2 16.79 -5.14 1.24
N ASP A 3 17.68 -5.24 0.24
CA ASP A 3 17.55 -6.18 -0.88
C ASP A 3 17.35 -7.62 -0.44
N ARG A 4 18.04 -8.04 0.62
CA ARG A 4 17.94 -9.40 1.20
C ARG A 4 16.53 -9.78 1.65
N TYR A 5 15.73 -8.82 2.12
CA TYR A 5 14.40 -9.06 2.71
C TYR A 5 13.25 -8.58 1.83
N THR A 6 13.56 -8.25 0.57
CA THR A 6 12.61 -7.64 -0.35
C THR A 6 12.17 -8.67 -1.39
N THR A 7 10.86 -8.95 -1.43
CA THR A 7 10.28 -9.76 -2.51
C THR A 7 10.18 -8.94 -3.80
N PRO A 8 10.34 -9.55 -4.99
CA PRO A 8 10.21 -8.84 -6.27
C PRO A 8 8.87 -8.11 -6.46
N GLU A 9 7.77 -8.72 -5.98
CA GLU A 9 6.41 -8.14 -6.04
C GLU A 9 6.36 -6.79 -5.30
N MET A 10 6.77 -6.77 -4.03
CA MET A 10 6.81 -5.54 -3.23
C MET A 10 7.84 -4.53 -3.76
N ALA A 11 8.98 -4.99 -4.27
CA ALA A 11 9.99 -4.11 -4.88
C ALA A 11 9.44 -3.34 -6.08
N LYS A 12 8.66 -4.03 -6.93
CA LYS A 12 8.04 -3.43 -8.11
C LYS A 12 7.10 -2.30 -7.72
N ILE A 13 6.26 -2.49 -6.69
CA ILE A 13 5.31 -1.48 -6.22
C ILE A 13 6.05 -0.19 -5.82
N TRP A 14 7.14 -0.32 -5.07
CA TRP A 14 7.93 0.81 -4.56
C TRP A 14 9.06 1.26 -5.49
N SER A 15 9.06 0.84 -6.76
CA SER A 15 10.04 1.29 -7.75
C SER A 15 9.71 2.72 -8.23
N ASP A 16 10.74 3.46 -8.65
CA ASP A 16 10.54 4.80 -9.25
C ASP A 16 9.67 4.72 -10.52
N GLU A 17 9.79 3.63 -11.29
CA GLU A 17 8.96 3.38 -12.45
C GLU A 17 7.47 3.33 -12.08
N ASN A 18 7.10 2.53 -11.07
CA ASN A 18 5.70 2.41 -10.64
C ASN A 18 5.22 3.70 -9.95
N LYS A 19 6.09 4.40 -9.22
CA LYS A 19 5.80 5.72 -8.63
C LYS A 19 5.38 6.71 -9.72
N TYR A 20 6.19 6.90 -10.77
CA TYR A 20 5.84 7.84 -11.84
C TYR A 20 4.68 7.34 -12.70
N GLU A 21 4.48 6.03 -12.83
CA GLU A 21 3.28 5.47 -13.48
C GLU A 21 2.00 5.82 -12.70
N THR A 22 2.04 5.77 -11.36
CA THR A 22 0.90 6.24 -10.54
C THR A 22 0.67 7.74 -10.70
N TRP A 23 1.72 8.55 -10.79
CA TRP A 23 1.60 9.99 -11.02
C TRP A 23 0.93 10.27 -12.37
N LYS A 24 1.41 9.61 -13.43
CA LYS A 24 0.80 9.68 -14.76
C LYS A 24 -0.67 9.26 -14.74
N THR A 25 -0.98 8.20 -14.00
CA THR A 25 -2.37 7.70 -13.85
C THR A 25 -3.27 8.74 -13.20
N VAL A 26 -2.82 9.41 -12.14
CA VAL A 26 -3.58 10.48 -11.47
C VAL A 26 -3.77 11.67 -12.39
N GLU A 27 -2.71 12.15 -13.05
CA GLU A 27 -2.79 13.27 -14.00
C GLU A 27 -3.80 13.00 -15.13
N ILE A 28 -3.72 11.83 -15.76
CA ILE A 28 -4.65 11.44 -16.83
C ILE A 28 -6.09 11.32 -16.30
N ALA A 29 -6.29 10.82 -15.07
CA ALA A 29 -7.61 10.72 -14.47
C ALA A 29 -8.23 12.11 -14.25
N VAL A 30 -7.46 13.08 -13.76
CA VAL A 30 -7.90 14.46 -13.58
C VAL A 30 -8.23 15.10 -14.93
N THR A 31 -7.33 15.01 -15.92
CA THR A 31 -7.59 15.54 -17.27
C THR A 31 -8.82 14.89 -17.91
N GLN A 32 -9.04 13.59 -17.72
CA GLN A 32 -10.22 12.88 -18.20
C GLN A 32 -11.50 13.48 -17.60
N VAL A 33 -11.54 13.66 -16.28
CA VAL A 33 -12.71 14.24 -15.59
C VAL A 33 -12.99 15.67 -16.07
N LEU A 34 -11.97 16.50 -16.20
CA LEU A 34 -12.12 17.86 -16.72
C LEU A 34 -12.58 17.88 -18.19
N THR A 35 -12.19 16.87 -18.97
CA THR A 35 -12.69 16.69 -20.35
C THR A 35 -14.15 16.29 -20.38
N ASP A 36 -14.57 15.39 -19.49
CA ASP A 36 -15.96 14.95 -19.38
C ASP A 36 -16.89 16.09 -18.96
N ARG A 37 -16.38 17.05 -18.18
CA ARG A 37 -17.05 18.30 -17.78
C ARG A 37 -16.97 19.40 -18.85
N GLY A 38 -16.22 19.21 -19.92
CA GLY A 38 -16.08 20.16 -21.03
C GLY A 38 -15.08 21.30 -20.80
N GLU A 39 -14.25 21.22 -19.77
CA GLU A 39 -13.22 22.21 -19.45
C GLU A 39 -11.93 21.98 -20.26
N VAL A 40 -11.67 20.73 -20.65
CA VAL A 40 -10.56 20.34 -21.53
C VAL A 40 -11.12 19.81 -22.85
N PRO A 41 -10.59 20.23 -24.03
CA PRO A 41 -11.01 19.68 -25.31
C PRO A 41 -10.77 18.17 -25.42
N ARG A 42 -11.71 17.43 -26.01
CA ARG A 42 -11.59 15.97 -26.18
C ARG A 42 -10.38 15.57 -27.02
N GLU A 43 -10.04 16.38 -28.01
CA GLU A 43 -8.87 16.18 -28.86
C GLU A 43 -7.57 16.28 -28.05
N ALA A 44 -7.52 17.19 -27.07
CA ALA A 44 -6.36 17.35 -26.21
C ALA A 44 -6.16 16.13 -25.31
N LEU A 45 -7.24 15.62 -24.71
CA LEU A 45 -7.20 14.37 -23.93
C LEU A 45 -6.73 13.18 -24.77
N GLN A 46 -7.18 13.07 -26.02
CA GLN A 46 -6.75 11.99 -26.90
C GLN A 46 -5.23 12.05 -27.15
N ILE A 47 -4.69 13.24 -27.45
CA ILE A 47 -3.26 13.46 -27.62
C ILE A 47 -2.50 13.12 -26.34
N ILE A 48 -3.00 13.56 -25.19
CA ILE A 48 -2.39 13.29 -23.88
C ILE A 48 -2.33 11.78 -23.64
N LYS A 49 -3.43 11.04 -23.81
CA LYS A 49 -3.43 9.58 -23.60
C LYS A 49 -2.51 8.82 -24.54
N GLU A 50 -2.38 9.29 -25.78
CA GLU A 50 -1.51 8.67 -26.78
C GLU A 50 -0.02 8.92 -26.50
N LYS A 51 0.31 10.13 -26.01
CA LYS A 51 1.71 10.59 -25.88
C LYS A 51 2.22 10.70 -24.46
N ALA A 52 1.39 10.53 -23.44
CA ALA A 52 1.83 10.56 -22.05
C ALA A 52 2.79 9.39 -21.77
N SER A 53 4.07 9.72 -21.76
CA SER A 53 5.17 8.84 -21.41
C SER A 53 6.16 9.60 -20.54
N PHE A 54 7.02 8.87 -19.86
CA PHE A 54 8.10 9.44 -19.07
C PHE A 54 9.34 8.55 -19.12
N SER A 55 10.46 9.09 -18.64
CA SER A 55 11.71 8.36 -18.40
C SER A 55 12.23 8.71 -17.01
N VAL A 56 12.40 7.69 -16.16
CA VAL A 56 12.95 7.86 -14.80
C VAL A 56 14.29 8.60 -14.84
N ASP A 57 15.21 8.18 -15.72
CA ASP A 57 16.53 8.81 -15.84
C ASP A 57 16.44 10.29 -16.21
N ARG A 58 15.53 10.64 -17.15
CA ARG A 58 15.32 12.03 -17.58
C ARG A 58 14.69 12.87 -16.48
N ILE A 59 13.74 12.32 -15.71
CA ILE A 59 13.15 13.01 -14.55
C ILE A 59 14.23 13.32 -13.53
N LEU A 60 15.05 12.34 -13.17
CA LEU A 60 16.14 12.51 -12.20
C LEU A 60 17.18 13.53 -12.68
N GLU A 61 17.43 13.62 -13.99
CA GLU A 61 18.28 14.65 -14.58
C GLU A 61 17.68 16.06 -14.41
N ILE A 62 16.40 16.24 -14.72
CA ILE A 62 15.69 17.52 -14.59
C ILE A 62 15.58 17.94 -13.11
N GLU A 63 15.37 16.98 -12.21
CA GLU A 63 15.26 17.21 -10.76
C GLU A 63 16.53 17.82 -10.17
N ARG A 64 17.72 17.47 -10.70
CA ARG A 64 18.99 18.09 -10.29
C ARG A 64 19.04 19.61 -10.51
N THR A 65 18.24 20.12 -11.45
CA THR A 65 18.17 21.55 -11.76
C THR A 65 16.98 22.22 -11.08
N THR A 66 15.82 21.56 -11.09
CA THR A 66 14.56 22.11 -10.55
C THR A 66 14.48 22.01 -9.03
N HIS A 67 15.21 21.06 -8.42
CA HIS A 67 15.13 20.71 -7.00
C HIS A 67 13.69 20.41 -6.54
N HIS A 68 12.83 19.96 -7.46
CA HIS A 68 11.44 19.63 -7.21
C HIS A 68 10.99 18.49 -8.14
N ASP A 69 10.72 17.34 -7.53
CA ASP A 69 10.32 16.08 -8.16
C ASP A 69 9.07 16.19 -9.07
N VAL A 70 7.98 16.78 -8.60
CA VAL A 70 6.75 16.96 -9.39
C VAL A 70 7.01 17.85 -10.61
N ILE A 71 7.74 18.95 -10.45
CA ILE A 71 8.09 19.82 -11.58
C ILE A 71 8.95 19.05 -12.59
N ALA A 72 9.91 18.26 -12.13
CA ALA A 72 10.75 17.44 -12.99
C ALA A 72 9.93 16.40 -13.78
N PHE A 73 9.01 15.71 -13.12
CA PHE A 73 8.08 14.77 -13.74
C PHE A 73 7.19 15.44 -14.79
N LEU A 74 6.53 16.54 -14.44
CA LEU A 74 5.65 17.28 -15.34
C LEU A 74 6.40 17.84 -16.54
N THR A 75 7.64 18.32 -16.34
CA THR A 75 8.51 18.78 -17.42
C THR A 75 8.82 17.65 -18.39
N ASN A 76 9.23 16.49 -17.88
CA ASN A 76 9.51 15.33 -18.73
C ASN A 76 8.26 14.83 -19.48
N MET A 77 7.11 14.80 -18.83
CA MET A 77 5.87 14.39 -19.49
C MET A 77 5.45 15.40 -20.57
N ALA A 78 5.69 16.70 -20.34
CA ALA A 78 5.46 17.76 -21.32
C ALA A 78 6.37 17.65 -22.56
N GLU A 79 7.64 17.22 -22.39
CA GLU A 79 8.55 16.94 -23.51
C GLU A 79 7.96 15.90 -24.49
N ASN A 80 7.18 14.94 -23.99
CA ASN A 80 6.55 13.89 -24.81
C ASN A 80 5.20 14.32 -25.41
N ILE A 81 4.36 15.00 -24.63
CA ILE A 81 3.00 15.39 -25.06
C ILE A 81 3.02 16.58 -26.03
N GLY A 82 3.88 17.57 -25.80
CA GLY A 82 3.91 18.83 -26.56
C GLY A 82 2.87 19.85 -26.06
N PRO A 83 2.27 20.68 -26.94
CA PRO A 83 1.45 21.83 -26.53
C PRO A 83 0.23 21.50 -25.65
N GLU A 84 -0.34 20.31 -25.80
CA GLU A 84 -1.50 19.89 -25.00
C GLU A 84 -1.14 19.58 -23.54
N SER A 85 0.15 19.51 -23.20
CA SER A 85 0.62 19.40 -21.81
C SER A 85 0.14 20.54 -20.90
N ARG A 86 -0.30 21.68 -21.46
CA ARG A 86 -0.93 22.78 -20.70
C ARG A 86 -2.18 22.35 -19.91
N PHE A 87 -2.80 21.23 -20.25
CA PHE A 87 -3.98 20.68 -19.57
C PHE A 87 -3.64 19.61 -18.52
N ILE A 88 -2.37 19.22 -18.42
CA ILE A 88 -1.85 18.40 -17.32
C ILE A 88 -1.67 19.29 -16.09
N HIS A 89 -1.93 18.75 -14.90
CA HIS A 89 -1.77 19.42 -13.61
C HIS A 89 -2.61 20.70 -13.46
N MET A 90 -3.64 20.88 -14.29
CA MET A 90 -4.47 22.08 -14.28
C MET A 90 -5.28 22.16 -12.99
N GLY A 91 -5.09 23.25 -12.24
CA GLY A 91 -5.81 23.53 -10.99
C GLY A 91 -5.33 22.73 -9.77
N MET A 92 -4.35 21.84 -9.93
CA MET A 92 -3.80 21.03 -8.85
C MET A 92 -2.62 21.70 -8.13
N THR A 93 -2.32 21.21 -6.93
CA THR A 93 -1.02 21.39 -6.26
C THR A 93 -0.23 20.08 -6.28
N SER A 94 1.10 20.16 -6.08
CA SER A 94 1.99 19.00 -6.02
C SER A 94 1.44 17.88 -5.11
N SER A 95 0.91 18.24 -3.95
CA SER A 95 0.38 17.27 -2.98
C SER A 95 -0.94 16.61 -3.37
N ASP A 96 -1.73 17.19 -4.29
CA ASP A 96 -2.89 16.48 -4.86
C ASP A 96 -2.41 15.24 -5.64
N LEU A 97 -1.34 15.40 -6.40
CA LEU A 97 -0.68 14.31 -7.13
C LEU A 97 0.02 13.34 -6.18
N LEU A 98 0.86 13.85 -5.27
CA LEU A 98 1.72 13.02 -4.42
C LEU A 98 0.92 12.14 -3.46
N ASP A 99 -0.04 12.72 -2.72
CA ASP A 99 -0.79 11.97 -1.71
C ASP A 99 -1.78 10.98 -2.35
N THR A 100 -2.44 11.37 -3.45
CA THR A 100 -3.33 10.46 -4.18
C THR A 100 -2.57 9.30 -4.79
N SER A 101 -1.37 9.55 -5.32
CA SER A 101 -0.49 8.48 -5.83
C SER A 101 0.03 7.59 -4.70
N LEU A 102 0.40 8.17 -3.55
CA LEU A 102 0.81 7.39 -2.38
C LEU A 102 -0.32 6.50 -1.86
N ALA A 103 -1.56 6.98 -1.87
CA ALA A 103 -2.73 6.17 -1.52
C ALA A 103 -2.88 4.96 -2.46
N LEU A 104 -2.67 5.12 -3.77
CA LEU A 104 -2.67 4.02 -4.74
C LEU A 104 -1.58 2.99 -4.42
N LEU A 105 -0.34 3.43 -4.17
CA LEU A 105 0.79 2.55 -3.85
C LEU A 105 0.56 1.80 -2.54
N CYS A 106 0.11 2.50 -1.49
CA CYS A 106 -0.23 1.90 -0.20
C CYS A 106 -1.36 0.88 -0.34
N LYS A 107 -2.39 1.17 -1.14
CA LYS A 107 -3.48 0.24 -1.41
C LYS A 107 -2.99 -1.02 -2.13
N GLU A 108 -2.13 -0.87 -3.14
CA GLU A 108 -1.54 -2.00 -3.87
C GLU A 108 -0.68 -2.88 -2.95
N ALA A 109 0.25 -2.26 -2.21
CA ALA A 109 1.09 -2.94 -1.23
C ALA A 109 0.27 -3.63 -0.13
N GLY A 110 -0.76 -2.93 0.36
CA GLY A 110 -1.67 -3.42 1.38
C GLY A 110 -2.44 -4.66 0.92
N GLY A 111 -2.94 -4.65 -0.33
CA GLY A 111 -3.60 -5.79 -0.95
C GLY A 111 -2.71 -7.03 -1.02
N LEU A 112 -1.43 -6.87 -1.38
CA LEU A 112 -0.47 -7.98 -1.39
C LEU A 112 -0.30 -8.59 0.02
N ILE A 113 -0.16 -7.75 1.04
CA ILE A 113 0.00 -8.18 2.43
C ILE A 113 -1.29 -8.86 2.93
N LEU A 114 -2.46 -8.33 2.58
CA LEU A 114 -3.75 -8.87 2.97
C LEU A 114 -3.94 -10.30 2.45
N GLU A 115 -3.62 -10.54 1.18
CA GLU A 115 -3.71 -11.88 0.58
C GLU A 115 -2.75 -12.86 1.26
N LYS A 116 -1.50 -12.45 1.52
CA LYS A 116 -0.54 -13.30 2.26
C LYS A 116 -0.99 -13.57 3.69
N ALA A 117 -1.61 -12.61 4.38
CA ALA A 117 -2.16 -12.77 5.72
C ALA A 117 -3.31 -13.79 5.74
N LYS A 118 -4.24 -13.73 4.76
CA LYS A 118 -5.32 -14.72 4.60
C LYS A 118 -4.77 -16.12 4.34
N ILE A 119 -3.77 -16.25 3.47
CA ILE A 119 -3.10 -17.54 3.21
C ILE A 119 -2.48 -18.08 4.50
N PHE A 120 -1.77 -17.23 5.25
CA PHE A 120 -1.14 -17.64 6.51
C PHE A 120 -2.18 -18.06 7.56
N GLN A 121 -3.28 -17.32 7.69
CA GLN A 121 -4.41 -17.69 8.55
C GLN A 121 -4.94 -19.10 8.21
N GLN A 122 -5.12 -19.37 6.90
CA GLN A 122 -5.62 -20.64 6.41
C GLN A 122 -4.64 -21.79 6.68
N VAL A 123 -3.34 -21.58 6.45
CA VAL A 123 -2.29 -22.57 6.79
C VAL A 123 -2.32 -22.91 8.28
N LEU A 124 -2.41 -21.90 9.16
CA LEU A 124 -2.51 -22.13 10.61
C LEU A 124 -3.77 -22.94 10.96
N ARG A 125 -4.90 -22.63 10.33
CA ARG A 125 -6.18 -23.32 10.54
C ARG A 125 -6.11 -24.79 10.11
N GLU A 126 -5.57 -25.06 8.94
CA GLU A 126 -5.40 -26.43 8.43
C GLU A 126 -4.46 -27.24 9.32
N LYS A 127 -3.32 -26.64 9.71
CA LYS A 127 -2.37 -27.29 10.62
C LYS A 127 -2.97 -27.51 12.00
N ALA A 128 -3.82 -26.61 12.49
CA ALA A 128 -4.54 -26.80 13.75
C ALA A 128 -5.41 -28.07 13.73
N VAL A 129 -6.09 -28.34 12.60
CA VAL A 129 -6.88 -29.56 12.42
C VAL A 129 -6.00 -30.81 12.34
N VAL A 130 -4.87 -30.74 11.59
CA VAL A 130 -3.92 -31.87 11.47
C VAL A 130 -3.36 -32.26 12.84
N TYR A 131 -3.00 -31.29 13.68
CA TYR A 131 -2.38 -31.53 14.99
C TYR A 131 -3.38 -31.45 16.16
N ARG A 132 -4.68 -31.62 15.89
CA ARG A 132 -5.74 -31.48 16.89
C ARG A 132 -5.60 -32.45 18.08
N GLU A 133 -5.03 -33.64 17.85
CA GLU A 133 -4.80 -34.68 18.88
C GLU A 133 -3.32 -34.82 19.26
N SER A 134 -2.45 -33.89 18.81
CA SER A 134 -1.04 -33.89 19.16
C SER A 134 -0.83 -33.27 20.54
N PHE A 135 -0.96 -34.09 21.59
CA PHE A 135 -0.79 -33.65 22.97
C PHE A 135 0.63 -33.14 23.23
N GLN A 136 0.72 -32.02 23.97
CA GLN A 136 1.96 -31.46 24.49
C GLN A 136 1.71 -30.87 25.88
N ILE A 137 2.77 -30.53 26.61
CA ILE A 137 2.63 -29.87 27.90
C ILE A 137 2.48 -28.35 27.72
N GLY A 138 1.40 -27.79 28.26
CA GLY A 138 1.22 -26.34 28.35
C GLY A 138 2.25 -25.74 29.32
N ARG A 139 2.71 -24.53 29.02
CA ARG A 139 3.74 -23.84 29.81
C ARG A 139 3.28 -22.45 30.21
N SER A 140 3.31 -22.15 31.51
CA SER A 140 3.17 -20.81 32.08
C SER A 140 4.47 -20.44 32.79
N HIS A 141 5.00 -19.24 32.57
CA HIS A 141 6.33 -18.83 33.07
C HIS A 141 7.48 -19.77 32.62
N GLY A 142 7.30 -20.50 31.51
CA GLY A 142 8.25 -21.52 31.06
C GLY A 142 8.21 -22.84 31.86
N VAL A 143 7.28 -22.99 32.81
CA VAL A 143 7.12 -24.16 33.68
C VAL A 143 5.92 -24.99 33.21
N HIS A 144 6.03 -26.32 33.30
CA HIS A 144 4.93 -27.23 32.99
C HIS A 144 3.69 -26.91 33.83
N ALA A 145 2.56 -26.73 33.15
CA ALA A 145 1.25 -26.51 33.75
C ALA A 145 0.37 -27.75 33.46
N GLU A 146 -0.60 -27.62 32.55
CA GLU A 146 -1.52 -28.68 32.18
C GLU A 146 -1.33 -29.13 30.72
N PRO A 147 -1.69 -30.38 30.36
CA PRO A 147 -1.66 -30.83 28.98
C PRO A 147 -2.55 -30.00 28.05
N ILE A 148 -2.05 -29.69 26.86
CA ILE A 148 -2.78 -29.07 25.75
C ILE A 148 -2.56 -29.89 24.47
N THR A 149 -3.07 -29.44 23.33
CA THR A 149 -2.68 -29.97 22.02
C THR A 149 -1.96 -28.90 21.20
N PHE A 150 -1.02 -29.30 20.34
CA PHE A 150 -0.36 -28.37 19.43
C PHE A 150 -1.38 -27.72 18.48
N GLY A 151 -2.42 -28.47 18.08
CA GLY A 151 -3.54 -27.94 17.33
C GLY A 151 -4.23 -26.75 18.01
N LEU A 152 -4.41 -26.78 19.33
CA LEU A 152 -4.96 -25.64 20.09
C LEU A 152 -4.07 -24.38 19.96
N LYS A 153 -2.74 -24.55 20.02
CA LYS A 153 -1.78 -23.45 19.87
C LYS A 153 -1.85 -22.82 18.48
N LEU A 154 -1.96 -23.64 17.44
CA LEU A 154 -2.11 -23.19 16.05
C LEU A 154 -3.47 -22.51 15.81
N ALA A 155 -4.54 -23.04 16.41
CA ALA A 155 -5.87 -22.41 16.35
C ALA A 155 -5.85 -21.02 16.98
N LEU A 156 -5.20 -20.86 18.14
CA LEU A 156 -5.02 -19.57 18.79
C LEU A 156 -4.31 -18.56 17.86
N TRP A 157 -3.28 -18.99 17.15
CA TRP A 157 -2.59 -18.14 16.17
C TRP A 157 -3.47 -17.82 14.97
N SER A 158 -4.21 -18.79 14.43
CA SER A 158 -5.14 -18.56 13.31
C SER A 158 -6.19 -17.50 13.65
N GLU A 159 -6.79 -17.58 14.84
CA GLU A 159 -7.75 -16.57 15.32
C GLU A 159 -7.11 -15.20 15.48
N GLU A 160 -5.84 -15.14 15.92
CA GLU A 160 -5.12 -13.87 16.02
C GLU A 160 -4.80 -13.24 14.67
N ILE A 161 -4.36 -14.04 13.69
CA ILE A 161 -4.17 -13.55 12.33
C ILE A 161 -5.50 -13.16 11.69
N GLY A 162 -6.61 -13.85 11.99
CA GLY A 162 -7.95 -13.47 11.55
C GLY A 162 -8.35 -12.06 12.02
N ARG A 163 -8.11 -11.73 13.30
CA ARG A 163 -8.30 -10.36 13.80
C ARG A 163 -7.41 -9.34 13.09
N HIS A 164 -6.21 -9.74 12.68
CA HIS A 164 -5.31 -8.87 11.91
C HIS A 164 -5.74 -8.68 10.47
N VAL A 165 -6.33 -9.69 9.82
CA VAL A 165 -6.92 -9.55 8.48
C VAL A 165 -7.99 -8.45 8.49
N GLU A 166 -8.89 -8.46 9.48
CA GLU A 166 -9.94 -7.43 9.61
C GLU A 166 -9.35 -6.03 9.89
N ARG A 167 -8.36 -5.93 10.80
CA ARG A 167 -7.70 -4.66 11.11
C ARG A 167 -6.96 -4.10 9.90
N TRP A 168 -6.29 -4.97 9.16
CA TRP A 168 -5.51 -4.60 7.99
C TRP A 168 -6.41 -4.14 6.84
N ASP A 169 -7.51 -4.84 6.58
CA ASP A 169 -8.50 -4.45 5.58
C ASP A 169 -9.05 -3.05 5.85
N ARG A 170 -9.41 -2.75 7.11
CA ARG A 170 -9.80 -1.39 7.53
C ARG A 170 -8.68 -0.37 7.35
N ALA A 171 -7.44 -0.71 7.69
CA ALA A 171 -6.31 0.20 7.52
C ALA A 171 -6.02 0.51 6.04
N ILE A 172 -6.20 -0.48 5.14
CA ILE A 172 -6.15 -0.29 3.69
C ILE A 172 -7.27 0.65 3.25
N GLU A 173 -8.49 0.47 3.74
CA GLU A 173 -9.62 1.34 3.43
C GLU A 173 -9.37 2.78 3.89
N SER A 174 -8.78 2.97 5.06
CA SER A 174 -8.40 4.27 5.64
C SER A 174 -7.35 4.99 4.79
N ILE A 175 -6.26 4.30 4.41
CA ILE A 175 -5.19 4.89 3.58
C ILE A 175 -5.60 5.07 2.11
N SER A 176 -6.67 4.41 1.65
CA SER A 176 -7.22 4.53 0.29
C SER A 176 -8.00 5.84 0.09
N THR A 177 -7.45 6.96 0.59
CA THR A 177 -8.03 8.29 0.55
C THR A 177 -7.16 9.21 -0.31
N GLY A 178 -7.71 9.69 -1.42
CA GLY A 178 -7.07 10.67 -2.31
C GLY A 178 -7.51 12.09 -2.00
N LYS A 179 -6.85 13.07 -2.64
CA LYS A 179 -7.33 14.45 -2.65
C LYS A 179 -6.95 15.18 -3.96
N ILE A 180 -7.83 16.07 -4.40
CA ILE A 180 -7.67 16.97 -5.54
C ILE A 180 -8.31 18.32 -5.14
N SER A 181 -7.76 18.94 -4.10
CA SER A 181 -8.37 20.08 -3.40
C SER A 181 -7.54 21.36 -3.49
N GLY A 182 -6.40 21.30 -4.18
CA GLY A 182 -5.52 22.44 -4.44
C GLY A 182 -4.63 22.79 -3.26
N ALA A 183 -4.04 23.99 -3.35
CA ALA A 183 -2.92 24.42 -2.51
C ALA A 183 -3.19 24.38 -1.00
N VAL A 184 -4.41 24.68 -0.57
CA VAL A 184 -4.80 24.76 0.86
C VAL A 184 -6.12 24.06 1.16
N GLY A 185 -6.62 23.21 0.25
CA GLY A 185 -7.85 22.43 0.45
C GLY A 185 -9.15 23.22 0.34
N THR A 186 -9.14 24.32 -0.42
CA THR A 186 -10.28 25.25 -0.56
C THR A 186 -10.98 25.15 -1.91
N TYR A 187 -10.55 24.27 -2.81
CA TYR A 187 -11.21 24.06 -4.12
C TYR A 187 -11.25 25.34 -4.99
N GLN A 188 -10.26 26.24 -4.82
CA GLN A 188 -10.27 27.54 -5.51
C GLN A 188 -10.17 27.44 -7.04
N HIS A 189 -9.57 26.34 -7.54
CA HIS A 189 -9.32 26.15 -8.97
C HIS A 189 -10.05 24.96 -9.58
N LEU A 190 -10.57 24.05 -8.74
CA LEU A 190 -11.25 22.82 -9.15
C LEU A 190 -12.43 22.61 -8.20
N ASP A 191 -13.62 22.36 -8.75
CA ASP A 191 -14.80 22.09 -7.94
C ASP A 191 -14.64 20.79 -7.13
N PRO A 192 -15.24 20.68 -5.93
CA PRO A 192 -15.17 19.45 -5.11
C PRO A 192 -15.60 18.18 -5.84
N GLU A 193 -16.58 18.26 -6.75
CA GLU A 193 -17.05 17.12 -7.52
C GLU A 193 -15.96 16.54 -8.46
N VAL A 194 -14.95 17.35 -8.84
CA VAL A 194 -13.78 16.85 -9.60
C VAL A 194 -13.02 15.83 -8.76
N GLU A 195 -12.80 16.12 -7.46
CA GLU A 195 -12.13 15.20 -6.55
C GLU A 195 -12.92 13.89 -6.41
N GLU A 196 -14.24 13.97 -6.25
CA GLU A 196 -15.11 12.81 -6.12
C GLU A 196 -15.04 11.89 -7.36
N GLU A 197 -15.12 12.48 -8.55
CA GLU A 197 -15.08 11.76 -9.84
C GLU A 197 -13.70 11.16 -10.11
N VAL A 198 -12.62 11.89 -9.82
CA VAL A 198 -11.24 11.40 -9.95
C VAL A 198 -10.99 10.26 -8.99
N CYS A 199 -11.33 10.42 -7.71
CA CYS A 199 -11.15 9.38 -6.70
C CYS A 199 -11.95 8.13 -7.07
N LYS A 200 -13.19 8.27 -7.57
CA LYS A 200 -14.00 7.15 -8.06
C LYS A 200 -13.32 6.41 -9.23
N CYS A 201 -12.77 7.13 -10.21
CA CYS A 201 -12.00 6.54 -11.32
C CYS A 201 -10.79 5.74 -10.82
N LEU A 202 -10.11 6.26 -9.79
CA LEU A 202 -8.93 5.65 -9.17
C LEU A 202 -9.28 4.59 -8.11
N LYS A 203 -10.57 4.34 -7.85
CA LYS A 203 -11.07 3.47 -6.77
C LYS A 203 -10.57 3.89 -5.37
N LEU A 204 -10.41 5.19 -5.15
CA LEU A 204 -10.10 5.80 -3.86
C LEU A 204 -11.35 6.50 -3.30
N LYS A 205 -11.30 6.84 -2.02
CA LYS A 205 -12.27 7.76 -1.40
C LYS A 205 -11.73 9.18 -1.48
N PRO A 206 -12.57 10.19 -1.76
CA PRO A 206 -12.18 11.58 -1.60
C PRO A 206 -11.98 11.89 -0.11
N ALA A 207 -11.03 12.78 0.20
CA ALA A 207 -10.82 13.23 1.57
C ALA A 207 -11.99 14.12 2.00
N SER A 208 -12.67 13.77 3.10
CA SER A 208 -13.83 14.55 3.57
C SER A 208 -13.54 16.05 3.74
N VAL A 209 -12.37 16.37 4.30
CA VAL A 209 -11.76 17.70 4.34
C VAL A 209 -10.25 17.50 4.27
N SER A 210 -9.55 18.34 3.51
CA SER A 210 -8.11 18.33 3.43
C SER A 210 -7.55 19.75 3.56
N ASN A 211 -6.24 19.85 3.81
CA ASN A 211 -5.49 21.09 3.63
C ASN A 211 -4.61 20.92 2.38
N GLN A 212 -3.35 21.36 2.41
CA GLN A 212 -2.42 21.03 1.33
C GLN A 212 -2.19 19.52 1.20
N VAL A 213 -2.48 18.71 2.22
CA VAL A 213 -2.22 17.27 2.27
C VAL A 213 -3.41 16.47 2.84
N VAL A 214 -3.44 15.17 2.56
CA VAL A 214 -4.30 14.19 3.25
C VAL A 214 -3.93 14.16 4.74
N GLN A 215 -4.86 13.89 5.65
CA GLN A 215 -4.50 13.84 7.07
C GLN A 215 -3.64 12.61 7.40
N ARG A 216 -2.61 12.79 8.25
CA ARG A 216 -1.55 11.79 8.45
C ARG A 216 -1.91 10.70 9.46
N ASP A 217 -3.06 10.82 10.12
CA ASP A 217 -3.65 9.78 10.96
C ASP A 217 -3.99 8.50 10.18
N HIS A 218 -4.41 8.60 8.91
CA HIS A 218 -4.56 7.44 8.01
C HIS A 218 -3.25 6.64 7.86
N HIS A 219 -2.13 7.36 7.73
CA HIS A 219 -0.80 6.76 7.58
C HIS A 219 -0.34 6.13 8.90
N ALA A 220 -0.64 6.79 10.03
CA ALA A 220 -0.37 6.26 11.35
C ALA A 220 -1.16 4.97 11.62
N GLU A 221 -2.45 4.91 11.28
CA GLU A 221 -3.26 3.68 11.39
C GLU A 221 -2.66 2.55 10.54
N TYR A 222 -2.28 2.85 9.30
CA TYR A 222 -1.65 1.89 8.40
C TYR A 222 -0.35 1.32 8.99
N LEU A 223 0.58 2.18 9.40
CA LEU A 223 1.88 1.76 9.93
C LEU A 223 1.76 1.05 11.29
N THR A 224 0.90 1.53 12.18
CA THR A 224 0.70 0.90 13.50
C THR A 224 0.03 -0.46 13.40
N THR A 225 -0.91 -0.63 12.46
CA THR A 225 -1.52 -1.93 12.19
C THR A 225 -0.48 -2.91 11.62
N LEU A 226 0.36 -2.46 10.69
CA LEU A 226 1.45 -3.27 10.15
C LEU A 226 2.45 -3.69 11.25
N ALA A 227 2.82 -2.77 12.14
CA ALA A 227 3.68 -3.07 13.29
C ALA A 227 3.05 -4.08 14.25
N ASN A 228 1.74 -3.98 14.50
CA ASN A 228 0.99 -4.92 15.34
C ASN A 228 0.96 -6.33 14.74
N MET A 229 0.80 -6.45 13.42
CA MET A 229 0.96 -7.73 12.72
C MET A 229 2.37 -8.30 12.91
N GLY A 230 3.39 -7.45 12.78
CA GLY A 230 4.80 -7.82 13.02
C GLY A 230 5.03 -8.39 14.42
N ALA A 231 4.46 -7.77 15.46
CA ALA A 231 4.56 -8.25 16.84
C ALA A 231 3.92 -9.65 17.03
N SER A 232 2.81 -9.93 16.35
CA SER A 232 2.20 -11.27 16.36
C SER A 232 3.06 -12.31 15.64
N LEU A 233 3.73 -11.93 14.54
CA LEU A 233 4.69 -12.82 13.88
C LEU A 233 5.89 -13.11 14.80
N GLU A 234 6.43 -12.09 15.48
CA GLU A 234 7.49 -12.26 16.47
C GLU A 234 7.07 -13.23 17.57
N LYS A 235 5.87 -13.07 18.14
CA LYS A 235 5.33 -13.98 19.16
C LYS A 235 5.33 -15.44 18.68
N ILE A 236 4.90 -15.68 17.44
CA ILE A 236 4.90 -17.03 16.84
C ILE A 236 6.34 -17.54 16.66
N SER A 237 7.23 -16.72 16.13
CA SER A 237 8.64 -17.08 15.94
C SER A 237 9.37 -17.38 17.24
N VAL A 238 9.09 -16.62 18.31
CA VAL A 238 9.66 -16.87 19.65
C VAL A 238 9.20 -18.23 20.18
N GLU A 239 7.93 -18.59 20.00
CA GLU A 239 7.45 -19.89 20.41
C GLU A 239 8.11 -21.04 19.62
N ILE A 240 8.23 -20.92 18.30
CA ILE A 240 8.92 -21.92 17.47
C ILE A 240 10.36 -22.12 17.95
N ARG A 241 11.08 -21.03 18.25
CA ARG A 241 12.44 -21.09 18.83
C ARG A 241 12.47 -21.81 20.18
N HIS A 242 11.47 -21.59 21.04
CA HIS A 242 11.37 -22.29 22.32
C HIS A 242 11.07 -23.78 22.16
N LEU A 243 10.25 -24.16 21.18
CA LEU A 243 9.92 -25.56 20.91
C LEU A 243 11.05 -26.31 20.19
N GLN A 244 11.91 -25.61 19.44
CA GLN A 244 13.03 -26.19 18.70
C GLN A 244 14.35 -26.28 19.51
N ARG A 245 14.42 -25.72 20.73
CA ARG A 245 15.63 -25.85 21.55
C ARG A 245 15.92 -27.32 21.90
N THR A 246 17.19 -27.65 22.09
CA THR A 246 17.70 -29.02 22.31
C THR A 246 17.00 -29.78 23.43
N GLU A 247 16.62 -29.10 24.51
CA GLU A 247 16.00 -29.73 25.69
C GLU A 247 14.49 -29.97 25.52
N VAL A 248 13.88 -29.45 24.44
CA VAL A 248 12.43 -29.55 24.16
C VAL A 248 12.16 -30.35 22.89
N LEU A 249 12.70 -29.92 21.75
CA LEU A 249 12.57 -30.58 20.43
C LEU A 249 11.14 -31.04 20.09
N GLU A 250 10.13 -30.21 20.39
CA GLU A 250 8.74 -30.46 20.03
C GLU A 250 8.43 -30.05 18.57
N THR A 251 9.24 -29.16 17.99
CA THR A 251 9.13 -28.71 16.59
C THR A 251 10.51 -28.48 15.96
N GLU A 252 10.59 -28.49 14.63
CA GLU A 252 11.81 -28.15 13.88
C GLU A 252 11.46 -27.38 12.61
N GLU A 253 12.13 -26.24 12.36
CA GLU A 253 12.05 -25.52 11.09
C GLU A 253 12.65 -26.35 9.95
N TYR A 254 11.94 -26.41 8.82
CA TYR A 254 12.48 -27.01 7.61
C TYR A 254 13.47 -26.06 6.92
N PHE A 255 14.73 -26.50 6.76
CA PHE A 255 15.78 -25.69 6.12
C PHE A 255 15.98 -26.04 4.64
N ASN A 256 16.38 -27.26 4.31
CA ASN A 256 16.52 -27.77 2.94
C ASN A 256 16.59 -29.29 2.96
N LYS A 257 16.20 -29.94 1.85
CA LYS A 257 16.69 -31.29 1.54
C LYS A 257 18.11 -31.13 1.03
N GLY A 258 19.04 -31.89 1.61
CA GLY A 258 20.46 -31.87 1.23
C GLY A 258 20.69 -32.11 -0.25
#